data_AF-A0AAD0CEL5-F1
#
_entry.id   AF-A0AAD0CEL5-F1
#
_cell.length_a   1.000
_cell.length_b   1.000
_cell.length_c   1.000
_cell.angle_alpha   90.00
_cell.angle_beta   90.00
_cell.angle_gamma   90.00
#
_symmetry.space_group_name_H-M   'P 1'
#
loop_
_entity.id
_entity.type
_entity.pdbx_description
1 polymer ?
#
loop_
_entity_poly.entity_id
_entity_poly.type
_entity_poly.pdbx_seq_one_letter_code
_entity_poly.pdbx_strand_id
1 'polypeptide(L)'
;MMILRPIQQNDYSALLTIAHESGHGFTSLPLNEELLQKKIDHSVSSFAKQTSQPGDEGYLFVLEDSETGEVVGTSAIEAAVGLDDAFYHYHLSKVIHSSRTLDVYKAVDILTLCNDYTGATELCTLFLKDGYRKNCNGKLLSKARFMFIKQHQARFAETVIAEMRGVSDENGNSPFWKWLEEHFFSMDFPTADYLTGIGQKVFIAELMPKYPIYVNLLSKDAQAVIGQVHNNTRPAIELLKSEGFTFNGYVDIFDAGPTVEAKVDNIATVRNSHDFIVEIGEQTGDTMVLLANDKLENFRATVASMSFDERAKTVVLSQQVADALQLQTGDTVSATPV
;
A
#
# COMPACT_ATOMS: atom_id res chain seq x y z
N MET A 1 -10.87 -8.03 19.96
CA MET A 1 -10.08 -8.73 18.90
C MET A 1 -10.05 -7.84 17.65
N MET A 2 -8.95 -7.82 16.89
CA MET A 2 -8.89 -6.99 15.68
C MET A 2 -9.47 -7.72 14.47
N ILE A 3 -10.34 -7.06 13.72
CA ILE A 3 -10.98 -7.58 12.52
C ILE A 3 -10.72 -6.62 11.36
N LEU A 4 -10.08 -7.11 10.30
CA LEU A 4 -10.01 -6.39 9.05
C LEU A 4 -11.26 -6.69 8.24
N ARG A 5 -11.92 -5.64 7.74
CA ARG A 5 -13.12 -5.73 6.91
C ARG A 5 -13.15 -4.63 5.84
N PRO A 6 -13.91 -4.81 4.74
CA PRO A 6 -14.27 -3.72 3.85
C PRO A 6 -14.83 -2.52 4.60
N ILE A 7 -14.47 -1.33 4.14
CA ILE A 7 -15.03 -0.08 4.64
C ILE A 7 -16.52 0.01 4.33
N GLN A 8 -17.27 0.67 5.20
CA GLN A 8 -18.69 0.93 5.07
C GLN A 8 -18.98 2.44 5.16
N GLN A 9 -20.17 2.83 4.70
CA GLN A 9 -20.61 4.24 4.68
C GLN A 9 -20.58 4.91 6.06
N ASN A 10 -20.86 4.15 7.11
CA ASN A 10 -20.83 4.62 8.50
C ASN A 10 -19.42 4.75 9.08
N ASP A 11 -18.37 4.29 8.40
CA ASP A 11 -16.98 4.45 8.85
C ASP A 11 -16.38 5.82 8.49
N TYR A 12 -17.13 6.71 7.81
CA TYR A 12 -16.65 8.01 7.34
C TYR A 12 -15.98 8.84 8.45
N SER A 13 -16.58 8.91 9.63
CA SER A 13 -16.03 9.69 10.76
C SER A 13 -14.67 9.17 11.22
N ALA A 14 -14.50 7.84 11.21
CA ALA A 14 -13.22 7.22 11.55
C ALA A 14 -12.18 7.44 10.45
N LEU A 15 -12.58 7.34 9.17
CA LEU A 15 -11.68 7.59 8.04
C LEU A 15 -11.20 9.05 8.02
N LEU A 16 -12.08 10.02 8.30
CA LEU A 16 -11.73 11.43 8.43
C LEU A 16 -10.72 11.66 9.58
N THR A 17 -10.93 11.01 10.72
CA THR A 17 -9.99 11.06 11.85
C THR A 17 -8.61 10.50 11.45
N ILE A 18 -8.58 9.35 10.78
CA ILE A 18 -7.35 8.75 10.25
C ILE A 18 -6.66 9.69 9.25
N ALA A 19 -7.41 10.34 8.34
CA ALA A 19 -6.85 11.29 7.38
C ALA A 19 -6.13 12.44 8.10
N HIS A 20 -6.74 13.01 9.15
CA HIS A 20 -6.10 14.01 10.01
C HIS A 20 -4.81 13.49 10.67
N GLU A 21 -4.83 12.27 11.23
CA GLU A 21 -3.70 11.71 11.96
C GLU A 21 -2.55 11.24 11.04
N SER A 22 -2.82 10.99 9.75
CA SER A 22 -1.82 10.50 8.77
C SER A 22 -0.74 11.54 8.42
N GLY A 23 -1.08 12.83 8.53
CA GLY A 23 -0.18 13.96 8.27
C GLY A 23 0.15 14.17 6.79
N HIS A 24 1.17 15.00 6.52
CA HIS A 24 1.58 15.39 5.16
C HIS A 24 2.13 14.23 4.32
N GLY A 25 2.13 14.33 2.99
CA GLY A 25 2.77 13.33 2.12
C GLY A 25 2.05 11.97 2.11
N PHE A 26 0.78 11.94 2.53
CA PHE A 26 -0.07 10.76 2.49
C PHE A 26 -1.18 10.97 1.45
N THR A 27 -0.77 11.18 0.20
CA THR A 27 -1.63 11.56 -0.95
C THR A 27 -2.81 10.62 -1.18
N SER A 28 -2.67 9.33 -0.86
CA SER A 28 -3.74 8.33 -1.01
C SER A 28 -4.92 8.50 -0.04
N LEU A 29 -4.81 9.37 0.96
CA LEU A 29 -5.88 9.70 1.91
C LEU A 29 -5.87 11.21 2.24
N PRO A 30 -6.26 12.07 1.28
CA PRO A 30 -6.21 13.51 1.48
C PRO A 30 -7.26 13.97 2.49
N LEU A 31 -6.95 15.05 3.22
CA LEU A 31 -7.91 15.70 4.12
C LEU A 31 -8.92 16.54 3.32
N ASN A 32 -9.86 15.85 2.68
CA ASN A 32 -10.92 16.44 1.88
C ASN A 32 -12.19 15.58 1.98
N GLU A 33 -13.24 16.14 2.58
CA GLU A 33 -14.48 15.41 2.86
C GLU A 33 -15.13 14.79 1.63
N GLU A 34 -15.20 15.53 0.52
CA GLU A 34 -15.81 15.06 -0.72
C GLU A 34 -15.06 13.85 -1.30
N LEU A 35 -13.73 13.89 -1.25
CA LEU A 35 -12.89 12.81 -1.75
C LEU A 35 -12.89 11.59 -0.84
N LEU A 36 -12.91 11.78 0.47
CA LEU A 36 -13.05 10.68 1.42
C LEU A 36 -14.38 9.97 1.20
N GLN A 37 -15.47 10.72 1.02
CA GLN A 37 -16.77 10.15 0.71
C GLN A 37 -16.75 9.41 -0.63
N LYS A 38 -16.21 10.01 -1.69
CA LYS A 38 -16.02 9.35 -2.99
C LYS A 38 -15.18 8.08 -2.89
N LYS A 39 -14.13 8.05 -2.06
CA LYS A 39 -13.29 6.86 -1.86
C LYS A 39 -14.06 5.74 -1.19
N ILE A 40 -14.94 6.05 -0.23
CA ILE A 40 -15.85 5.07 0.39
C ILE A 40 -16.85 4.56 -0.65
N ASP A 41 -17.52 5.45 -1.38
CA ASP A 41 -18.51 5.10 -2.40
C ASP A 41 -17.89 4.20 -3.48
N HIS A 42 -16.70 4.56 -3.94
CA HIS A 42 -15.93 3.81 -4.92
C HIS A 42 -15.52 2.42 -4.40
N SER A 43 -15.13 2.33 -3.13
CA SER A 43 -14.82 1.04 -2.53
C SER A 43 -16.04 0.15 -2.42
N VAL A 44 -17.17 0.68 -1.96
CA VAL A 44 -18.43 -0.07 -1.83
C VAL A 44 -18.89 -0.57 -3.19
N SER A 45 -18.82 0.25 -4.25
CA SER A 45 -19.18 -0.17 -5.60
C SER A 45 -18.23 -1.23 -6.16
N SER A 46 -16.92 -1.12 -5.88
CA SER A 46 -15.89 -2.07 -6.31
C SER A 46 -16.10 -3.47 -5.73
N PHE A 47 -16.45 -3.58 -4.44
CA PHE A 47 -16.78 -4.86 -3.81
C PHE A 47 -18.02 -5.52 -4.41
N ALA A 48 -19.03 -4.74 -4.83
CA ALA A 48 -20.25 -5.24 -5.45
C ALA A 48 -20.09 -5.55 -6.95
N LYS A 49 -19.06 -5.00 -7.60
CA LYS A 49 -18.85 -5.12 -9.04
C LYS A 49 -18.41 -6.54 -9.42
N GLN A 50 -19.08 -7.10 -10.41
CA GLN A 50 -18.65 -8.34 -11.05
C GLN A 50 -17.61 -8.01 -12.12
N THR A 51 -16.36 -8.40 -11.89
CA THR A 51 -15.26 -8.25 -12.84
C THR A 51 -14.35 -9.48 -12.81
N SER A 52 -13.64 -9.71 -13.91
CA SER A 52 -12.70 -10.82 -14.10
C SER A 52 -11.37 -10.35 -14.68
N GLN A 53 -11.13 -9.05 -14.66
CA GLN A 53 -9.87 -8.42 -15.06
C GLN A 53 -9.64 -7.17 -14.21
N PRO A 54 -8.38 -6.72 -14.04
CA PRO A 54 -8.09 -5.47 -13.36
C PRO A 54 -8.69 -4.29 -14.12
N GLY A 55 -9.28 -3.35 -13.39
CA GLY A 55 -9.88 -2.14 -13.92
C GLY A 55 -9.77 -0.99 -12.93
N ASP A 56 -10.80 -0.15 -12.92
CA ASP A 56 -10.89 1.03 -12.06
C ASP A 56 -11.18 0.69 -10.59
N GLU A 57 -11.32 -0.58 -10.20
CA GLU A 57 -11.75 -0.94 -8.86
C GLU A 57 -10.75 -0.55 -7.75
N GLY A 58 -11.26 0.07 -6.69
CA GLY A 58 -10.51 0.36 -5.45
C GLY A 58 -11.09 -0.40 -4.26
N TYR A 59 -10.27 -1.10 -3.48
CA TYR A 59 -10.69 -1.88 -2.32
C TYR A 59 -10.12 -1.28 -1.03
N LEU A 60 -10.95 -0.56 -0.29
CA LEU A 60 -10.58 0.07 0.98
C LEU A 60 -11.05 -0.79 2.16
N PHE A 61 -10.12 -1.08 3.06
CA PHE A 61 -10.34 -1.86 4.27
C PHE A 61 -10.12 -1.00 5.52
N VAL A 62 -10.80 -1.38 6.59
CA VAL A 62 -10.60 -0.85 7.94
C VAL A 62 -10.21 -1.97 8.89
N LEU A 63 -9.41 -1.64 9.89
CA LEU A 63 -9.15 -2.49 11.05
C LEU A 63 -10.02 -2.03 12.20
N GLU A 64 -10.91 -2.89 12.66
CA GLU A 64 -11.87 -2.62 13.72
C GLU A 64 -11.52 -3.42 14.97
N ASP A 65 -11.60 -2.78 16.14
CA ASP A 65 -11.60 -3.49 17.41
C ASP A 65 -13.01 -4.01 17.70
N SER A 66 -13.19 -5.33 17.65
CA SER A 66 -14.47 -5.99 17.87
C SER A 66 -15.08 -5.75 19.25
N GLU A 67 -14.28 -5.34 20.24
CA GLU A 67 -14.75 -5.09 21.61
C GLU A 67 -15.36 -3.70 21.77
N THR A 68 -14.82 -2.70 21.07
CA THR A 68 -15.24 -1.29 21.19
C THR A 68 -16.03 -0.80 19.98
N GLY A 69 -15.91 -1.48 18.83
CA GLY A 69 -16.40 -1.02 17.54
C GLY A 69 -15.54 0.12 16.94
N GLU A 70 -14.39 0.44 17.54
CA GLU A 70 -13.52 1.50 17.05
C GLU A 70 -12.76 1.05 15.79
N VAL A 71 -12.80 1.86 14.73
CA VAL A 71 -11.89 1.72 13.60
C VAL A 71 -10.55 2.39 13.93
N VAL A 72 -9.48 1.60 13.89
CA VAL A 72 -8.16 1.96 14.42
C VAL A 72 -7.07 2.02 13.35
N GLY A 73 -7.40 1.63 12.12
CA GLY A 73 -6.48 1.68 10.99
C GLY A 73 -7.19 1.42 9.67
N THR A 74 -6.48 1.66 8.57
CA THR A 74 -6.98 1.46 7.21
C THR A 74 -5.86 1.01 6.28
N SER A 75 -6.25 0.36 5.18
CA SER A 75 -5.37 -0.06 4.11
C SER A 75 -6.19 -0.21 2.84
N ALA A 76 -5.61 0.04 1.68
CA ALA A 76 -6.31 -0.12 0.40
C ALA A 76 -5.49 -0.86 -0.64
N ILE A 77 -6.19 -1.24 -1.70
CA ILE A 77 -5.65 -1.80 -2.94
C ILE A 77 -6.35 -1.10 -4.10
N GLU A 78 -5.61 -0.47 -5.01
CA GLU A 78 -6.14 -0.06 -6.31
C GLU A 78 -5.85 -1.19 -7.32
N ALA A 79 -6.86 -1.68 -8.03
CA ALA A 79 -6.75 -2.86 -8.88
C ALA A 79 -5.77 -2.66 -10.04
N ALA A 80 -5.83 -1.50 -10.69
CA ALA A 80 -4.91 -1.07 -11.73
C ALA A 80 -4.73 0.45 -11.73
N VAL A 81 -3.51 0.90 -11.42
CA VAL A 81 -3.18 2.34 -11.48
C VAL A 81 -2.92 2.80 -12.91
N GLY A 82 -3.01 4.10 -13.18
CA GLY A 82 -2.58 4.64 -14.46
C GLY A 82 -3.58 4.49 -15.61
N LEU A 83 -4.81 4.02 -15.36
CA LEU A 83 -5.83 3.79 -16.40
C LEU A 83 -6.59 5.07 -16.79
N ASP A 84 -7.13 5.79 -15.81
CA ASP A 84 -7.83 7.06 -16.04
C ASP A 84 -6.87 8.25 -16.00
N ASP A 85 -6.06 8.32 -14.94
CA ASP A 85 -5.01 9.32 -14.76
C ASP A 85 -3.63 8.67 -14.81
N ALA A 86 -2.69 9.28 -15.52
CA ALA A 86 -1.32 8.79 -15.58
C ALA A 86 -0.68 8.68 -14.20
N PHE A 87 -0.02 7.54 -13.96
CA PHE A 87 0.68 7.24 -12.72
C PHE A 87 2.18 7.43 -12.96
N TYR A 88 2.69 8.59 -12.54
CA TYR A 88 4.03 9.07 -12.89
C TYR A 88 5.07 8.69 -11.85
N HIS A 89 6.28 8.35 -12.33
CA HIS A 89 7.46 8.10 -11.50
C HIS A 89 8.71 8.71 -12.15
N TYR A 90 9.75 8.88 -11.35
CA TYR A 90 11.10 8.93 -11.89
C TYR A 90 11.75 7.55 -11.88
N HIS A 91 12.27 7.13 -13.03
CA HIS A 91 13.21 6.02 -13.10
C HIS A 91 14.65 6.52 -12.91
N LEU A 92 15.26 6.11 -11.80
CA LEU A 92 16.67 6.30 -11.46
C LEU A 92 17.53 5.32 -12.26
N SER A 93 18.18 5.82 -13.30
CA SER A 93 19.05 5.05 -14.18
C SER A 93 20.44 5.67 -14.30
N LYS A 94 21.37 4.98 -14.96
CA LYS A 94 22.73 5.47 -15.18
C LYS A 94 22.97 5.82 -16.65
N VAL A 95 23.60 6.96 -16.89
CA VAL A 95 24.22 7.31 -18.16
C VAL A 95 25.74 7.22 -18.04
N ILE A 96 26.40 6.67 -19.06
CA ILE A 96 27.86 6.55 -19.11
C ILE A 96 28.42 7.60 -20.07
N HIS A 97 29.23 8.52 -19.53
CA HIS A 97 30.05 9.42 -20.33
C HIS A 97 31.45 8.82 -20.48
N SER A 98 31.81 8.45 -21.71
CA SER A 98 33.13 7.93 -22.03
C SER A 98 33.82 8.79 -23.09
N SER A 99 35.04 9.23 -22.80
CA SER A 99 35.90 9.93 -23.74
C SER A 99 37.26 9.23 -23.80
N ARG A 100 37.52 8.54 -24.91
CA ARG A 100 38.78 7.81 -25.11
C ARG A 100 40.00 8.75 -25.15
N THR A 101 39.83 9.93 -25.76
CA THR A 101 40.90 10.92 -25.90
C THR A 101 41.35 11.49 -24.56
N LEU A 102 40.41 11.60 -23.60
CA LEU A 102 40.68 12.14 -22.27
C LEU A 102 40.86 11.05 -21.20
N ASP A 103 40.79 9.78 -21.58
CA ASP A 103 40.74 8.63 -20.66
C ASP A 103 39.70 8.79 -19.54
N VAL A 104 38.52 9.32 -19.90
CA VAL A 104 37.42 9.54 -18.97
C VAL A 104 36.38 8.44 -19.14
N TYR A 105 36.01 7.81 -18.03
CA TYR A 105 34.82 6.98 -17.90
C TYR A 105 34.06 7.42 -16.65
N LYS A 106 32.87 7.96 -16.82
CA LYS A 106 32.05 8.48 -15.73
C LYS A 106 30.62 7.99 -15.85
N ALA A 107 30.20 7.18 -14.89
CA ALA A 107 28.80 6.84 -14.69
C ALA A 107 28.12 7.95 -13.88
N VAL A 108 26.96 8.41 -14.33
CA VAL A 108 26.17 9.44 -13.65
C VAL A 108 24.73 8.98 -13.54
N ASP A 109 24.14 9.17 -12.37
CA ASP A 109 22.73 8.87 -12.12
C ASP A 109 21.82 9.97 -12.73
N ILE A 110 20.73 9.55 -13.35
CA ILE A 110 19.71 10.41 -13.95
C ILE A 110 18.31 9.95 -13.51
N LEU A 111 17.40 10.91 -13.36
CA LEU A 111 15.98 10.68 -13.11
C LEU A 111 15.21 10.96 -14.40
N THR A 112 14.50 9.97 -14.92
CA THR A 112 13.69 10.10 -16.14
C THR A 112 12.21 9.94 -15.80
N LEU A 113 11.40 10.95 -16.12
CA LEU A 113 9.96 10.88 -15.90
C LEU A 113 9.35 9.78 -16.80
N CYS A 114 8.53 8.92 -16.22
CA CYS A 114 7.91 7.78 -16.88
C CYS A 114 6.57 7.43 -16.21
N ASN A 115 5.89 6.43 -16.75
CA ASN A 115 4.63 5.88 -16.23
C ASN A 115 4.57 4.36 -16.43
N ASP A 116 5.71 3.71 -16.20
CA ASP A 116 5.95 2.29 -16.53
C ASP A 116 5.06 1.32 -15.73
N TYR A 117 4.47 1.77 -14.62
CA TYR A 117 3.55 1.00 -13.79
C TYR A 117 2.08 1.12 -14.15
N THR A 118 1.72 1.78 -15.26
CA THR A 118 0.33 1.76 -15.76
C THR A 118 -0.18 0.32 -15.87
N GLY A 119 -1.30 0.03 -15.21
CA GLY A 119 -1.93 -1.28 -15.14
C GLY A 119 -1.50 -2.15 -13.95
N ALA A 120 -0.52 -1.73 -13.14
CA ALA A 120 -0.11 -2.48 -11.96
C ALA A 120 -1.12 -2.33 -10.81
N THR A 121 -1.21 -3.34 -9.95
CA THR A 121 -1.99 -3.25 -8.70
C THR A 121 -1.18 -2.49 -7.66
N GLU A 122 -1.78 -1.52 -6.99
CA GLU A 122 -1.09 -0.71 -5.97
C GLU A 122 -1.63 -1.01 -4.57
N LEU A 123 -0.73 -1.22 -3.62
CA LEU A 123 -1.02 -1.21 -2.19
C LEU A 123 -0.89 0.22 -1.65
N CYS A 124 -1.99 0.81 -1.21
CA CYS A 124 -2.01 2.20 -0.75
C CYS A 124 -2.75 2.36 0.59
N THR A 125 -2.87 3.60 1.07
CA THR A 125 -3.68 3.99 2.24
C THR A 125 -3.37 3.20 3.53
N LEU A 126 -2.13 2.71 3.73
CA LEU A 126 -1.77 1.95 4.93
C LEU A 126 -1.51 2.88 6.13
N PHE A 127 -2.43 2.89 7.09
CA PHE A 127 -2.29 3.65 8.34
C PHE A 127 -2.80 2.86 9.54
N LEU A 128 -2.09 2.96 10.67
CA LEU A 128 -2.49 2.37 11.94
C LEU A 128 -2.18 3.34 13.08
N LYS A 129 -3.18 3.61 13.92
CA LYS A 129 -3.05 4.44 15.12
C LYS A 129 -1.93 3.93 16.02
N ASP A 130 -1.13 4.85 16.58
CA ASP A 130 0.07 4.53 17.36
C ASP A 130 -0.18 3.53 18.49
N GLY A 131 -1.27 3.72 19.27
CA GLY A 131 -1.64 2.85 20.39
C GLY A 131 -2.01 1.41 19.99
N TYR A 132 -2.25 1.18 18.70
CA TYR A 132 -2.63 -0.11 18.11
C TYR A 132 -1.48 -0.78 17.34
N ARG A 133 -0.28 -0.18 17.27
CA ARG A 133 0.92 -0.78 16.64
C ARG A 133 1.58 -1.86 17.51
N LYS A 134 0.80 -2.88 17.88
CA LYS A 134 1.17 -4.00 18.75
C LYS A 134 0.50 -5.29 18.27
N ASN A 135 0.85 -6.42 18.87
CA ASN A 135 0.10 -7.69 18.74
C ASN A 135 -0.21 -8.12 17.28
N CYS A 136 0.75 -7.91 16.37
CA CYS A 136 0.60 -8.22 14.93
C CYS A 136 -0.43 -7.38 14.16
N ASN A 137 -1.04 -6.34 14.74
CA ASN A 137 -2.07 -5.53 14.07
C ASN A 137 -1.58 -4.91 12.75
N GLY A 138 -0.35 -4.39 12.71
CA GLY A 138 0.24 -3.87 11.48
C GLY A 138 0.50 -4.95 10.42
N LYS A 139 0.84 -6.17 10.86
CA LYS A 139 0.98 -7.32 9.95
C LYS A 139 -0.38 -7.77 9.42
N LEU A 140 -1.41 -7.86 10.26
CA LEU A 140 -2.78 -8.16 9.84
C LEU A 140 -3.26 -7.15 8.79
N LEU A 141 -3.17 -5.85 9.11
CA LEU A 141 -3.62 -4.78 8.24
C LEU A 141 -2.91 -4.79 6.88
N SER A 142 -1.60 -5.05 6.86
CA SER A 142 -0.86 -5.11 5.59
C SER A 142 -1.09 -6.43 4.83
N LYS A 143 -0.89 -7.58 5.49
CA LYS A 143 -0.85 -8.91 4.86
C LYS A 143 -2.22 -9.45 4.45
N ALA A 144 -3.30 -9.02 5.09
CA ALA A 144 -4.65 -9.42 4.66
C ALA A 144 -4.95 -9.00 3.22
N ARG A 145 -4.33 -7.90 2.74
CA ARG A 145 -4.43 -7.49 1.33
C ARG A 145 -3.85 -8.53 0.38
N PHE A 146 -2.76 -9.21 0.75
CA PHE A 146 -2.19 -10.30 -0.04
C PHE A 146 -3.09 -11.53 -0.07
N MET A 147 -3.72 -11.85 1.05
CA MET A 147 -4.73 -12.91 1.12
C MET A 147 -5.91 -12.60 0.19
N PHE A 148 -6.40 -11.36 0.24
CA PHE A 148 -7.46 -10.88 -0.64
C PHE A 148 -7.08 -10.94 -2.12
N ILE A 149 -5.89 -10.47 -2.49
CA ILE A 149 -5.35 -10.54 -3.86
C ILE A 149 -5.34 -12.00 -4.34
N LYS A 150 -4.78 -12.91 -3.55
CA LYS A 150 -4.72 -14.34 -3.89
C LYS A 150 -6.11 -14.93 -4.15
N GLN A 151 -7.05 -14.71 -3.24
CA GLN A 151 -8.39 -15.29 -3.32
C GLN A 151 -9.18 -14.75 -4.53
N HIS A 152 -8.91 -13.50 -4.93
CA HIS A 152 -9.64 -12.81 -5.99
C HIS A 152 -8.72 -12.41 -7.15
N GLN A 153 -7.74 -13.25 -7.48
CA GLN A 153 -6.61 -12.92 -8.36
C GLN A 153 -7.00 -12.34 -9.72
N ALA A 154 -8.13 -12.76 -10.31
CA ALA A 154 -8.62 -12.24 -11.59
C ALA A 154 -8.90 -10.72 -11.57
N ARG A 155 -9.05 -10.11 -10.39
CA ARG A 155 -9.29 -8.68 -10.21
C ARG A 155 -8.01 -7.85 -10.16
N PHE A 156 -6.84 -8.48 -10.11
CA PHE A 156 -5.56 -7.83 -9.84
C PHE A 156 -4.52 -8.16 -10.92
N ALA A 157 -3.61 -7.23 -11.12
CA ALA A 157 -2.49 -7.41 -12.02
C ALA A 157 -1.48 -8.41 -11.43
N GLU A 158 -0.65 -8.99 -12.29
CA GLU A 158 0.43 -9.87 -11.84
C GLU A 158 1.54 -9.13 -11.08
N THR A 159 1.73 -7.85 -11.36
CA THR A 159 2.67 -6.98 -10.66
C THR A 159 1.94 -6.16 -9.61
N VAL A 160 2.40 -6.25 -8.37
CA VAL A 160 1.92 -5.46 -7.23
C VAL A 160 3.01 -4.49 -6.84
N ILE A 161 2.64 -3.23 -6.67
CA ILE A 161 3.54 -2.16 -6.24
C ILE A 161 3.08 -1.53 -4.93
N ALA A 162 3.99 -0.82 -4.27
CA ALA A 162 3.66 0.12 -3.21
C ALA A 162 4.58 1.34 -3.34
N GLU A 163 4.00 2.53 -3.50
CA GLU A 163 4.74 3.78 -3.42
C GLU A 163 4.92 4.18 -1.95
N MET A 164 6.18 4.22 -1.51
CA MET A 164 6.49 4.45 -0.11
C MET A 164 6.78 5.94 0.11
N ARG A 165 6.01 6.58 1.00
CA ARG A 165 6.24 7.98 1.41
C ARG A 165 7.72 8.26 1.69
N GLY A 166 8.27 9.25 0.99
CA GLY A 166 9.66 9.69 1.04
C GLY A 166 9.97 10.59 2.23
N VAL A 167 11.15 11.19 2.24
CA VAL A 167 11.64 11.96 3.40
C VAL A 167 11.03 13.36 3.41
N SER A 168 10.35 13.71 4.51
CA SER A 168 9.89 15.05 4.85
C SER A 168 10.20 15.36 6.32
N ASP A 169 10.31 16.64 6.68
CA ASP A 169 10.37 17.05 8.08
C ASP A 169 8.97 17.10 8.75
N GLU A 170 8.92 17.49 10.03
CA GLU A 170 7.69 17.60 10.82
C GLU A 170 6.71 18.66 10.28
N ASN A 171 7.20 19.62 9.50
CA ASN A 171 6.38 20.65 8.85
C ASN A 171 5.98 20.24 7.42
N GLY A 172 6.32 19.01 6.99
CA GLY A 172 6.04 18.51 5.66
C GLY A 172 7.03 18.95 4.58
N ASN A 173 8.18 19.55 4.92
CA ASN A 173 9.14 19.97 3.89
C ASN A 173 9.98 18.77 3.40
N SER A 174 9.92 18.48 2.10
CA SER A 174 10.80 17.49 1.45
C SER A 174 12.05 18.17 0.86
N PRO A 175 13.28 17.69 1.15
CA PRO A 175 14.49 18.19 0.51
C PRO A 175 14.49 18.01 -1.01
N PHE A 176 13.86 16.94 -1.51
CA PHE A 176 13.73 16.68 -2.93
C PHE A 176 12.77 17.66 -3.59
N TRP A 177 11.57 17.84 -3.00
CA TRP A 177 10.61 18.81 -3.50
C TRP A 177 11.17 20.23 -3.51
N LYS A 178 11.85 20.65 -2.44
CA LYS A 178 12.43 21.99 -2.35
C LYS A 178 13.33 22.32 -3.56
N TRP A 179 14.09 21.33 -4.04
CA TRP A 179 14.92 21.51 -5.24
C TRP A 179 14.06 21.62 -6.50
N LEU A 180 13.01 20.80 -6.64
CA LEU A 180 12.07 20.90 -7.77
C LEU A 180 11.32 22.24 -7.78
N GLU A 181 10.86 22.71 -6.63
CA GLU A 181 10.20 24.00 -6.44
C GLU A 181 11.07 25.14 -6.93
N GLU A 182 12.30 25.25 -6.42
CA GLU A 182 13.22 26.33 -6.82
C GLU A 182 13.49 26.40 -8.33
N HIS A 183 13.42 25.27 -9.05
CA HIS A 183 13.86 25.16 -10.45
C HIS A 183 12.72 25.01 -11.47
N PHE A 184 11.57 24.47 -11.09
CA PHE A 184 10.48 24.10 -12.01
C PHE A 184 9.09 24.52 -11.55
N PHE A 185 8.83 24.58 -10.24
CA PHE A 185 7.49 24.84 -9.71
C PHE A 185 7.43 26.12 -8.87
N SER A 186 6.59 27.08 -9.24
CA SER A 186 6.27 28.21 -8.36
C SER A 186 5.19 27.86 -7.32
N MET A 187 5.30 26.69 -6.67
CA MET A 187 4.31 26.12 -5.75
C MET A 187 4.97 25.29 -4.64
N ASP A 188 4.51 25.46 -3.39
CA ASP A 188 5.01 24.71 -2.23
C ASP A 188 4.56 23.23 -2.18
N PHE A 189 5.26 22.40 -1.40
CA PHE A 189 5.00 20.95 -1.31
C PHE A 189 3.59 20.64 -0.81
N PRO A 190 3.09 21.23 0.30
CA PRO A 190 1.74 20.93 0.78
C PRO A 190 0.66 21.23 -0.28
N THR A 191 0.84 22.29 -1.08
CA THR A 191 -0.09 22.61 -2.16
C THR A 191 -0.02 21.57 -3.28
N ALA A 192 1.19 21.16 -3.71
CA ALA A 192 1.35 20.13 -4.75
C ALA A 192 0.84 18.75 -4.29
N ASP A 193 1.10 18.37 -3.04
CA ASP A 193 0.62 17.16 -2.36
C ASP A 193 -0.91 17.15 -2.31
N TYR A 194 -1.53 18.28 -1.93
CA TYR A 194 -2.97 18.45 -1.92
C TYR A 194 -3.58 18.36 -3.32
N LEU A 195 -3.05 19.10 -4.31
CA LEU A 195 -3.55 19.07 -5.69
C LEU A 195 -3.51 17.66 -6.28
N THR A 196 -2.42 16.92 -6.01
CA THR A 196 -2.27 15.53 -6.42
C THR A 196 -3.28 14.63 -5.71
N GLY A 197 -3.44 14.79 -4.40
CA GLY A 197 -4.42 14.06 -3.60
C GLY A 197 -5.86 14.30 -4.05
N ILE A 198 -6.17 15.49 -4.57
CA ILE A 198 -7.49 15.80 -5.14
C ILE A 198 -7.68 15.43 -6.61
N GLY A 199 -6.72 14.71 -7.21
CA GLY A 199 -6.78 14.24 -8.59
C GLY A 199 -6.50 15.33 -9.64
N GLN A 200 -6.09 16.53 -9.25
CA GLN A 200 -5.69 17.58 -10.19
C GLN A 200 -4.26 17.33 -10.68
N LYS A 201 -4.04 16.28 -11.47
CA LYS A 201 -2.70 15.85 -11.93
C LYS A 201 -2.22 16.51 -13.23
N VAL A 202 -3.05 17.36 -13.85
CA VAL A 202 -2.73 18.03 -15.13
C VAL A 202 -1.45 18.86 -15.03
N PHE A 203 -1.25 19.55 -13.90
CA PHE A 203 -0.05 20.38 -13.70
C PHE A 203 1.25 19.55 -13.75
N ILE A 204 1.21 18.26 -13.42
CA ILE A 204 2.36 17.36 -13.46
C ILE A 204 2.86 17.26 -14.91
N ALA A 205 1.97 16.98 -15.86
CA ALA A 205 2.33 16.87 -17.28
C ALA A 205 2.78 18.22 -17.88
N GLU A 206 2.29 19.33 -17.33
CA GLU A 206 2.60 20.68 -17.80
C GLU A 206 3.94 21.23 -17.24
N LEU A 207 4.26 20.92 -15.99
CA LEU A 207 5.37 21.53 -15.25
C LEU A 207 6.54 20.58 -14.98
N MET A 208 6.34 19.26 -14.97
CA MET A 208 7.45 18.34 -14.71
C MET A 208 8.50 18.37 -15.83
N PRO A 209 9.80 18.25 -15.48
CA PRO A 209 10.88 18.18 -16.47
C PRO A 209 10.70 17.00 -17.43
N LYS A 210 10.57 17.31 -18.72
CA LYS A 210 10.40 16.29 -19.79
C LYS A 210 11.70 15.57 -20.17
N TYR A 211 12.84 16.09 -19.74
CA TYR A 211 14.16 15.53 -20.04
C TYR A 211 14.82 14.99 -18.77
N PRO A 212 15.73 14.00 -18.88
CA PRO A 212 16.37 13.42 -17.71
C PRO A 212 17.07 14.46 -16.84
N ILE A 213 16.83 14.40 -15.54
CA ILE A 213 17.47 15.24 -14.55
C ILE A 213 18.72 14.54 -14.06
N TYR A 214 19.88 15.16 -14.23
CA TYR A 214 21.13 14.67 -13.69
C TYR A 214 21.15 14.79 -12.17
N VAL A 215 21.23 13.66 -11.46
CA VAL A 215 21.18 13.61 -9.99
C VAL A 215 22.29 14.46 -9.37
N ASN A 216 23.46 14.53 -9.99
CA ASN A 216 24.57 15.34 -9.49
C ASN A 216 24.34 16.87 -9.59
N LEU A 217 23.29 17.33 -10.30
CA LEU A 217 22.87 18.73 -10.34
C LEU A 217 21.88 19.11 -9.23
N LEU A 218 21.31 18.12 -8.52
CA LEU A 218 20.46 18.37 -7.37
C LEU A 218 21.27 18.92 -6.19
N SER A 219 20.60 19.54 -5.23
CA SER A 219 21.22 19.86 -3.93
C SER A 219 21.71 18.57 -3.24
N LYS A 220 22.69 18.68 -2.33
CA LYS A 220 23.20 17.50 -1.61
C LYS A 220 22.14 16.85 -0.72
N ASP A 221 21.24 17.64 -0.17
CA ASP A 221 20.14 17.14 0.64
C ASP A 221 19.10 16.41 -0.22
N ALA A 222 18.77 16.94 -1.41
CA ALA A 222 17.88 16.26 -2.35
C ALA A 222 18.49 14.93 -2.86
N GLN A 223 19.79 14.90 -3.16
CA GLN A 223 20.49 13.67 -3.54
C GLN A 223 20.42 12.60 -2.42
N ALA A 224 20.54 13.01 -1.16
CA ALA A 224 20.62 12.10 -0.02
C ALA A 224 19.29 11.38 0.28
N VAL A 225 18.15 11.93 -0.14
CA VAL A 225 16.82 11.39 0.16
C VAL A 225 16.24 10.52 -0.97
N ILE A 226 16.86 10.45 -2.14
CA ILE A 226 16.36 9.62 -3.26
C ILE A 226 16.31 8.15 -2.84
N GLY A 227 15.14 7.54 -2.98
CA GLY A 227 14.86 6.16 -2.60
C GLY A 227 14.86 5.92 -1.09
N GLN A 228 14.84 6.98 -0.27
CA GLN A 228 14.72 6.89 1.18
C GLN A 228 13.27 7.08 1.61
N VAL A 229 12.86 6.37 2.66
CA VAL A 229 11.50 6.48 3.22
C VAL A 229 11.45 7.42 4.42
N HIS A 230 10.27 7.99 4.68
CA HIS A 230 9.97 8.65 5.96
C HIS A 230 10.18 7.71 7.15
N ASN A 231 10.51 8.25 8.33
CA ASN A 231 10.72 7.45 9.53
C ASN A 231 9.49 6.61 9.92
N ASN A 232 8.30 7.18 9.79
CA ASN A 232 7.03 6.47 10.06
C ASN A 232 6.73 5.36 9.02
N THR A 233 7.40 5.38 7.87
CA THR A 233 7.22 4.41 6.77
C THR A 233 8.18 3.22 6.88
N ARG A 234 9.25 3.33 7.70
CA ARG A 234 10.26 2.27 7.86
C ARG A 234 9.67 0.90 8.23
N PRO A 235 8.71 0.77 9.17
CA PRO A 235 8.14 -0.53 9.48
C PRO A 235 7.39 -1.16 8.29
N ALA A 236 6.73 -0.33 7.47
CA ALA A 236 5.95 -0.80 6.33
C ALA A 236 6.87 -1.33 5.21
N ILE A 237 7.95 -0.62 4.86
CA ILE A 237 8.87 -1.08 3.80
C ILE A 237 9.61 -2.35 4.21
N GLU A 238 10.01 -2.50 5.48
CA GLU A 238 10.66 -3.73 5.95
C GLU A 238 9.70 -4.94 5.93
N LEU A 239 8.41 -4.72 6.24
CA LEU A 239 7.39 -5.74 6.05
C LEU A 239 7.28 -6.15 4.57
N LEU A 240 7.17 -5.20 3.64
CA LEU A 240 7.08 -5.51 2.22
C LEU A 240 8.33 -6.25 1.70
N LYS A 241 9.53 -5.86 2.13
CA LYS A 241 10.77 -6.58 1.80
C LYS A 241 10.73 -8.02 2.30
N SER A 242 10.23 -8.26 3.52
CA SER A 242 10.07 -9.62 4.07
C SER A 242 9.06 -10.46 3.28
N GLU A 243 8.15 -9.80 2.54
CA GLU A 243 7.17 -10.43 1.65
C GLU A 243 7.70 -10.64 0.23
N GLY A 244 8.92 -10.20 -0.08
CA GLY A 244 9.54 -10.36 -1.41
C GLY A 244 9.48 -9.14 -2.31
N PHE A 245 9.04 -7.97 -1.81
CA PHE A 245 9.08 -6.73 -2.58
C PHE A 245 10.51 -6.20 -2.73
N THR A 246 10.81 -5.66 -3.91
CA THR A 246 12.14 -5.16 -4.29
C THR A 246 12.06 -3.75 -4.84
N PHE A 247 13.13 -2.97 -4.66
CA PHE A 247 13.26 -1.64 -5.24
C PHE A 247 14.03 -1.71 -6.55
N ASN A 248 13.36 -1.36 -7.66
CA ASN A 248 13.93 -1.44 -9.01
C ASN A 248 14.21 -0.05 -9.64
N GLY A 249 14.50 0.95 -8.79
CA GLY A 249 14.95 2.26 -9.25
C GLY A 249 13.82 3.26 -9.54
N TYR A 250 12.57 2.98 -9.18
CA TYR A 250 11.47 3.92 -9.37
C TYR A 250 11.20 4.70 -8.09
N VAL A 251 11.12 6.01 -8.18
CA VAL A 251 10.84 6.89 -7.05
C VAL A 251 9.70 7.85 -7.37
N ASP A 252 8.97 8.26 -6.34
CA ASP A 252 7.94 9.30 -6.42
C ASP A 252 8.51 10.60 -7.00
N ILE A 253 7.66 11.32 -7.71
CA ILE A 253 8.04 12.55 -8.42
C ILE A 253 8.08 13.79 -7.52
N PHE A 254 7.55 13.71 -6.30
CA PHE A 254 7.47 14.83 -5.35
C PHE A 254 8.48 14.72 -4.21
N ASP A 255 8.60 13.55 -3.57
CA ASP A 255 9.43 13.34 -2.38
C ASP A 255 10.56 12.31 -2.57
N ALA A 256 10.65 11.70 -3.76
CA ALA A 256 11.60 10.67 -4.13
C ALA A 256 11.59 9.42 -3.23
N GLY A 257 10.47 9.17 -2.55
CA GLY A 257 10.19 7.92 -1.88
C GLY A 257 10.21 6.74 -2.85
N PRO A 258 10.72 5.56 -2.44
CA PRO A 258 10.86 4.44 -3.35
C PRO A 258 9.51 3.78 -3.67
N THR A 259 9.29 3.43 -4.92
CA THR A 259 8.28 2.44 -5.32
C THR A 259 8.91 1.06 -5.23
N VAL A 260 8.32 0.17 -4.44
CA VAL A 260 8.73 -1.24 -4.36
C VAL A 260 7.73 -2.12 -5.07
N GLU A 261 8.19 -3.21 -5.69
CA GLU A 261 7.34 -4.11 -6.46
C GLU A 261 7.62 -5.60 -6.20
N ALA A 262 6.60 -6.42 -6.42
CA ALA A 262 6.67 -7.87 -6.45
C ALA A 262 5.71 -8.44 -7.50
N LYS A 263 6.06 -9.60 -8.08
CA LYS A 263 5.07 -10.46 -8.73
C LYS A 263 4.21 -11.13 -7.68
N VAL A 264 2.90 -11.26 -7.91
CA VAL A 264 1.97 -11.87 -6.95
C VAL A 264 2.47 -13.23 -6.46
N ASP A 265 2.90 -14.10 -7.37
CA ASP A 265 3.40 -15.44 -7.04
C ASP A 265 4.70 -15.45 -6.24
N ASN A 266 5.40 -14.31 -6.13
CA ASN A 266 6.59 -14.17 -5.29
C ASN A 266 6.27 -13.68 -3.88
N ILE A 267 5.05 -13.18 -3.63
CA ILE A 267 4.66 -12.64 -2.32
C ILE A 267 4.58 -13.78 -1.30
N ALA A 268 5.33 -13.68 -0.20
CA ALA A 268 5.45 -14.76 0.78
C ALA A 268 4.09 -15.20 1.36
N THR A 269 3.24 -14.26 1.76
CA THR A 269 1.87 -14.52 2.24
C THR A 269 1.00 -15.20 1.17
N VAL A 270 1.13 -14.82 -0.10
CA VAL A 270 0.42 -15.48 -1.21
C VAL A 270 0.88 -16.92 -1.37
N ARG A 271 2.19 -17.16 -1.34
CA ARG A 271 2.76 -18.50 -1.51
C ARG A 271 2.46 -19.45 -0.36
N ASN A 272 2.50 -18.94 0.86
CA ASN A 272 2.44 -19.77 2.08
C ASN A 272 1.03 -19.94 2.63
N SER A 273 0.06 -19.14 2.19
CA SER A 273 -1.34 -19.34 2.58
C SER A 273 -1.93 -20.58 1.95
N HIS A 274 -2.74 -21.31 2.71
CA HIS A 274 -3.45 -22.50 2.24
C HIS A 274 -4.90 -22.44 2.73
N ASP A 275 -5.76 -23.15 2.02
CA ASP A 275 -7.18 -23.24 2.37
C ASP A 275 -7.43 -24.47 3.25
N PHE A 276 -8.20 -24.25 4.31
CA PHE A 276 -8.56 -25.27 5.30
C PHE A 276 -10.08 -25.31 5.47
N ILE A 277 -10.60 -26.49 5.79
CA ILE A 277 -11.99 -26.63 6.22
C ILE A 277 -12.10 -26.31 7.71
N VAL A 278 -13.05 -25.44 8.06
CA VAL A 278 -13.27 -25.02 9.44
C VAL A 278 -13.94 -26.11 10.25
N GLU A 279 -13.38 -26.38 11.43
CA GLU A 279 -14.06 -27.05 12.54
C GLU A 279 -14.16 -26.07 13.71
N ILE A 280 -15.32 -26.00 14.37
CA ILE A 280 -15.48 -25.13 15.54
C ILE A 280 -15.28 -25.94 16.82
N GLY A 281 -14.36 -25.49 17.65
CA GLY A 281 -13.98 -26.20 18.88
C GLY A 281 -13.12 -25.38 19.82
N GLU A 282 -12.45 -26.07 20.74
CA GLU A 282 -11.51 -25.44 21.66
C GLU A 282 -10.19 -25.15 20.94
N GLN A 283 -9.82 -23.87 20.91
CA GLN A 283 -8.58 -23.42 20.32
C GLN A 283 -7.43 -23.59 21.32
N THR A 284 -6.43 -24.38 20.93
CA THR A 284 -5.19 -24.60 21.70
C THR A 284 -4.01 -24.03 20.93
N GLY A 285 -2.81 -23.89 21.53
CA GLY A 285 -1.57 -23.51 20.84
C GLY A 285 -1.25 -22.00 20.83
N ASP A 286 0.00 -21.68 20.49
CA ASP A 286 0.60 -20.35 20.61
C ASP A 286 1.11 -19.75 19.29
N THR A 287 0.87 -20.41 18.16
CA THR A 287 1.30 -19.90 16.84
C THR A 287 0.34 -18.83 16.38
N MET A 288 0.87 -17.64 16.06
CA MET A 288 0.08 -16.55 15.49
C MET A 288 -0.19 -16.85 14.01
N VAL A 289 -1.46 -17.03 13.69
CA VAL A 289 -1.94 -17.38 12.33
C VAL A 289 -2.83 -16.26 11.81
N LEU A 290 -2.53 -15.77 10.61
CA LEU A 290 -3.38 -14.90 9.83
C LEU A 290 -4.45 -15.76 9.16
N LEU A 291 -5.72 -15.42 9.39
CA LEU A 291 -6.89 -16.12 8.90
C LEU A 291 -7.73 -15.15 8.07
N ALA A 292 -8.25 -15.61 6.93
CA ALA A 292 -9.18 -14.85 6.10
C ALA A 292 -10.29 -15.75 5.55
N ASN A 293 -11.53 -15.27 5.55
CA ASN A 293 -12.59 -15.93 4.78
C ASN A 293 -12.38 -15.72 3.27
N ASP A 294 -13.13 -16.42 2.43
CA ASP A 294 -13.02 -16.40 0.97
C ASP A 294 -14.02 -15.42 0.30
N LYS A 295 -14.67 -14.56 1.09
CA LYS A 295 -15.74 -13.68 0.60
C LYS A 295 -15.16 -12.41 -0.03
N LEU A 296 -15.95 -11.80 -0.93
CA LEU A 296 -15.63 -10.52 -1.54
C LEU A 296 -16.21 -9.35 -0.72
N GLU A 297 -17.51 -9.07 -0.82
CA GLU A 297 -18.19 -7.98 -0.09
C GLU A 297 -18.13 -8.12 1.44
N ASN A 298 -18.12 -9.37 1.91
CA ASN A 298 -18.05 -9.70 3.34
C ASN A 298 -16.68 -10.25 3.72
N PHE A 299 -15.62 -9.83 3.02
CA PHE A 299 -14.26 -10.22 3.36
C PHE A 299 -13.97 -9.93 4.83
N ARG A 300 -13.36 -10.88 5.53
CA ARG A 300 -12.93 -10.72 6.93
C ARG A 300 -11.57 -11.38 7.09
N ALA A 301 -10.68 -10.72 7.81
CA ALA A 301 -9.42 -11.30 8.24
C ALA A 301 -9.10 -10.95 9.70
N THR A 302 -8.41 -11.86 10.39
CA THR A 302 -7.95 -11.65 11.76
C THR A 302 -6.65 -12.42 12.01
N VAL A 303 -6.02 -12.18 13.16
CA VAL A 303 -4.89 -12.98 13.65
C VAL A 303 -5.32 -13.67 14.93
N ALA A 304 -5.10 -14.97 15.01
CA ALA A 304 -5.41 -15.77 16.19
C ALA A 304 -4.22 -16.64 16.61
N SER A 305 -4.06 -16.84 17.92
CA SER A 305 -3.05 -17.73 18.50
C SER A 305 -3.59 -19.15 18.56
N MET A 306 -3.02 -20.09 17.80
CA MET A 306 -3.56 -21.43 17.69
C MET A 306 -2.52 -22.50 17.35
N SER A 307 -2.91 -23.76 17.50
CA SER A 307 -2.23 -24.93 17.00
C SER A 307 -2.45 -24.96 15.49
N PHE A 308 -1.36 -24.99 14.74
CA PHE A 308 -1.42 -24.88 13.30
C PHE A 308 -0.47 -25.90 12.67
N ASP A 309 -1.03 -26.78 11.85
CA ASP A 309 -0.29 -27.71 11.01
C ASP A 309 -0.64 -27.42 9.55
N GLU A 310 0.31 -26.86 8.81
CA GLU A 310 0.17 -26.53 7.38
C GLU A 310 -0.20 -27.76 6.51
N ARG A 311 0.03 -28.98 7.01
CA ARG A 311 -0.29 -30.22 6.28
C ARG A 311 -1.69 -30.74 6.57
N ALA A 312 -2.36 -30.19 7.59
CA ALA A 312 -3.72 -30.57 7.91
C ALA A 312 -4.69 -30.09 6.82
N LYS A 313 -5.84 -30.75 6.71
CA LYS A 313 -6.93 -30.31 5.83
C LYS A 313 -7.95 -29.44 6.55
N THR A 314 -7.98 -29.54 7.87
CA THR A 314 -8.92 -28.83 8.73
C THR A 314 -8.16 -27.92 9.68
N VAL A 315 -8.84 -26.89 10.14
CA VAL A 315 -8.34 -26.01 11.18
C VAL A 315 -9.43 -25.80 12.23
N VAL A 316 -9.05 -25.88 13.51
CA VAL A 316 -9.98 -25.68 14.62
C VAL A 316 -10.00 -24.21 15.01
N LEU A 317 -11.15 -23.56 14.83
CA LEU A 317 -11.39 -22.19 15.25
C LEU A 317 -12.22 -22.17 16.54
N SER A 318 -11.92 -21.26 17.45
CA SER A 318 -12.87 -20.93 18.52
C SER A 318 -14.13 -20.31 17.92
N GLN A 319 -15.26 -20.41 18.62
CA GLN A 319 -16.52 -19.78 18.20
C GLN A 319 -16.34 -18.27 17.96
N GLN A 320 -15.56 -17.59 18.83
CA GLN A 320 -15.27 -16.16 18.70
C GLN A 320 -14.56 -15.81 17.39
N VAL A 321 -13.57 -16.62 16.97
CA VAL A 321 -12.85 -16.41 15.71
C VAL A 321 -13.73 -16.73 14.51
N ALA A 322 -14.51 -17.80 14.57
CA ALA A 322 -15.45 -18.18 13.51
C ALA A 322 -16.52 -17.09 13.30
N ASP A 323 -17.11 -16.55 14.38
CA ASP A 323 -18.09 -15.47 14.31
C ASP A 323 -17.48 -14.19 13.69
N ALA A 324 -16.26 -13.84 14.08
CA ALA A 324 -15.56 -12.68 13.55
C ALA A 324 -15.23 -12.79 12.05
N LEU A 325 -14.93 -14.01 11.58
CA LEU A 325 -14.71 -14.31 10.17
C LEU A 325 -16.01 -14.60 9.40
N GLN A 326 -17.16 -14.67 10.09
CA GLN A 326 -18.46 -15.06 9.55
C GLN A 326 -18.44 -16.45 8.90
N LEU A 327 -17.84 -17.41 9.60
CA LEU A 327 -17.66 -18.79 9.16
C LEU A 327 -18.42 -19.77 10.07
N GLN A 328 -18.81 -20.90 9.48
CA GLN A 328 -19.40 -22.05 10.15
C GLN A 328 -18.52 -23.30 9.94
N THR A 329 -18.79 -24.36 10.70
CA THR A 329 -18.13 -25.65 10.45
C THR A 329 -18.42 -26.12 9.03
N GLY A 330 -17.39 -26.51 8.29
CA GLY A 330 -17.48 -26.91 6.89
C GLY A 330 -17.17 -25.80 5.89
N ASP A 331 -17.14 -24.53 6.31
CA ASP A 331 -16.70 -23.43 5.46
C ASP A 331 -15.18 -23.48 5.21
N THR A 332 -14.72 -22.73 4.21
CA THR A 332 -13.30 -22.60 3.88
C THR A 332 -12.70 -21.35 4.53
N VAL A 333 -11.48 -21.48 5.05
CA VAL A 333 -10.68 -20.36 5.55
C VAL A 333 -9.27 -20.46 4.96
N SER A 334 -8.74 -19.35 4.45
CA SER A 334 -7.34 -19.26 4.06
C SER A 334 -6.50 -18.90 5.29
N ALA A 335 -5.42 -19.63 5.53
CA ALA A 335 -4.58 -19.45 6.71
C ALA A 335 -3.09 -19.48 6.38
N THR A 336 -2.29 -18.69 7.10
CA THR A 336 -0.81 -18.71 7.07
C THR A 336 -0.24 -18.24 8.41
N PRO A 337 0.93 -18.72 8.84
CA PRO A 337 1.65 -18.11 9.95
C PRO A 337 2.02 -16.65 9.63
N VAL A 338 2.08 -15.81 10.68
CA VAL A 338 2.19 -14.34 10.59
C VAL A 338 3.59 -13.78 10.31
#